data_AF-A0A971CSB9-F1
#
_entry.id   AF-A0A971CSB9-F1
#
_cell.length_a   1.000
_cell.length_b   1.000
_cell.length_c   1.000
_cell.angle_alpha   90.00
_cell.angle_beta   90.00
_cell.angle_gamma   90.00
#
_symmetry.space_group_name_H-M   'P 1'
#
loop_
_entity.id
_entity.type
_entity.pdbx_description
1 polymer ?
#
loop_
_entity_poly.entity_id
_entity_poly.type
_entity_poly.pdbx_seq_one_letter_code
_entity_poly.pdbx_strand_id
1 'polypeptide(L)'
;MNDPQGPGREIHASAARVEEMKRERNHIRGELSKTGPGDLAGSRSMLSEQQIAADADLLLAGGGLDEIIETTAVDHRQSLVRRLHACERALPILEARMTETQNRVIREGLAELEPLGAELYSEVLDAFANLREHLEGWAQFTDLLGRRGFSLHLRESRWQLSEFEKALLFGGVFPSIEHHTNLRKQSWPGLVEGGPQK
;
A
#
# COMPACT_ATOMS: atom_id res chain seq x y z
N MET A 1 17.42 -8.94 3.73
CA MET A 1 16.95 -10.33 3.55
C MET A 1 15.82 -10.24 2.53
N ASN A 2 16.11 -10.41 1.23
CA ASN A 2 15.09 -10.39 0.19
C ASN A 2 14.60 -11.83 0.04
N ASP A 3 13.40 -12.11 0.53
CA ASP A 3 12.77 -13.42 0.30
C ASP A 3 12.51 -13.56 -1.22
N PRO A 4 13.18 -14.50 -1.92
CA PRO A 4 13.01 -14.70 -3.35
C PRO A 4 11.60 -15.20 -3.72
N GLN A 5 10.77 -15.58 -2.74
CA GLN A 5 9.38 -15.97 -2.91
C GLN A 5 8.39 -15.04 -2.21
N GLY A 6 8.87 -13.95 -1.61
CA GLY A 6 8.01 -13.03 -0.88
C GLY A 6 7.06 -12.22 -1.78
N PRO A 7 6.11 -11.48 -1.17
CA PRO A 7 5.13 -10.64 -1.87
C PRO A 7 5.75 -9.68 -2.90
N GLY A 8 6.99 -9.25 -2.69
CA GLY A 8 7.74 -8.45 -3.66
C GLY A 8 7.93 -9.12 -5.02
N ARG A 9 8.03 -10.45 -5.09
CA ARG A 9 8.27 -11.20 -6.34
C ARG A 9 7.15 -10.97 -7.36
N GLU A 10 5.90 -11.10 -6.93
CA GLU A 10 4.74 -10.97 -7.82
C GLU A 10 4.58 -9.53 -8.33
N ILE A 11 4.80 -8.55 -7.44
CA ILE A 11 4.80 -7.12 -7.80
C ILE A 11 5.92 -6.83 -8.81
N HIS A 12 7.14 -7.34 -8.55
CA HIS A 12 8.28 -7.16 -9.45
C HIS A 12 8.07 -7.85 -10.80
N ALA A 13 7.47 -9.04 -10.83
CA ALA A 13 7.15 -9.75 -12.07
C ALA A 13 6.12 -8.99 -12.92
N SER A 14 5.03 -8.52 -12.30
CA SER A 14 4.01 -7.70 -12.97
C SER A 14 4.58 -6.37 -13.49
N ALA A 15 5.41 -5.69 -12.68
CA ALA A 15 6.09 -4.47 -13.10
C ALA A 15 7.08 -4.70 -14.25
N ALA A 16 7.86 -5.80 -14.19
CA ALA A 16 8.80 -6.16 -15.25
C ALA A 16 8.08 -6.40 -16.58
N ARG A 17 6.91 -7.06 -16.57
CA ARG A 17 6.11 -7.31 -17.77
C ARG A 17 5.56 -6.01 -18.38
N VAL A 18 5.10 -5.08 -17.56
CA VAL A 18 4.66 -3.74 -18.03
C VAL A 18 5.82 -2.98 -18.66
N GLU A 19 6.99 -2.99 -18.04
CA GLU A 19 8.18 -2.30 -18.55
C GLU A 19 8.72 -2.94 -19.84
N GLU A 20 8.69 -4.26 -19.95
CA GLU A 20 8.99 -4.99 -21.19
C GLU A 20 8.06 -4.55 -22.33
N MET A 21 6.74 -4.57 -22.11
CA MET A 21 5.75 -4.15 -23.12
C MET A 21 5.94 -2.68 -23.53
N LYS A 22 6.31 -1.79 -22.59
CA LYS A 22 6.64 -0.38 -22.89
C LYS A 22 7.88 -0.27 -23.77
N ARG A 23 8.93 -1.04 -23.49
CA ARG A 23 10.15 -1.08 -24.30
C ARG A 23 9.86 -1.58 -25.71
N GLU A 24 9.09 -2.65 -25.84
CA GLU A 24 8.70 -3.22 -27.11
C GLU A 24 7.87 -2.23 -27.95
N ARG A 25 6.84 -1.61 -27.37
CA ARG A 25 6.05 -0.57 -28.02
C ARG A 25 6.93 0.59 -28.51
N ASN A 26 7.87 1.05 -27.68
CA ASN A 26 8.78 2.14 -28.05
C ASN A 26 9.74 1.73 -29.16
N HIS A 27 10.23 0.48 -29.14
CA HIS A 27 11.04 -0.08 -30.21
C HIS A 27 10.27 -0.12 -31.54
N ILE A 28 9.03 -0.65 -31.54
CA ILE A 28 8.17 -0.68 -32.73
C ILE A 28 7.92 0.73 -33.28
N ARG A 29 7.62 1.72 -32.41
CA ARG A 29 7.46 3.12 -32.83
C ARG A 29 8.74 3.67 -33.46
N GLY A 30 9.91 3.32 -32.93
CA GLY A 30 11.21 3.68 -33.47
C GLY A 30 11.52 3.02 -34.82
N GLU A 31 11.06 1.80 -35.06
CA GLU A 31 11.20 1.13 -36.36
C GLU A 31 10.22 1.70 -37.40
N LEU A 32 8.98 1.96 -37.01
CA LEU A 32 7.96 2.57 -37.88
C LEU A 32 8.37 3.97 -38.36
N SER A 33 9.08 4.76 -37.55
CA SER A 33 9.57 6.07 -37.96
C SER A 33 10.69 5.99 -39.02
N LYS A 34 11.45 4.89 -39.06
CA LYS A 34 12.52 4.65 -40.05
C LYS A 34 11.99 4.15 -41.40
N THR A 35 10.80 3.53 -41.43
CA THR A 35 10.19 2.97 -42.66
C THR A 35 9.55 4.01 -43.59
N GLY A 36 9.68 5.32 -43.30
CA GLY A 36 9.20 6.41 -44.14
C GLY A 36 7.68 6.63 -44.13
N PRO A 37 7.18 7.77 -44.67
CA PRO A 37 5.75 8.03 -44.79
C PRO A 37 5.17 7.23 -45.97
N GLY A 38 4.88 5.94 -45.77
CA GLY A 38 4.01 5.18 -46.67
C GLY A 38 2.55 5.63 -46.47
N ASP A 39 1.82 5.85 -47.56
CA ASP A 39 0.43 6.33 -47.60
C ASP A 39 -0.45 5.70 -46.50
N LEU A 40 -0.69 6.46 -45.44
CA LEU A 40 -1.50 6.07 -44.28
C LEU A 40 -2.99 5.93 -44.63
N ALA A 41 -3.41 6.42 -45.80
CA ALA A 41 -4.79 6.35 -46.27
C ALA A 41 -5.21 4.94 -46.74
N GLY A 42 -4.25 4.09 -47.17
CA GLY A 42 -4.53 2.72 -47.61
C GLY A 42 -4.34 1.65 -46.53
N SER A 43 -3.44 1.88 -45.57
CA SER A 43 -3.05 0.85 -44.58
C SER A 43 -3.93 0.81 -43.32
N ARG A 44 -4.72 1.86 -43.04
CA ARG A 44 -5.75 1.82 -41.98
C ARG A 44 -6.92 0.89 -42.33
N SER A 45 -7.01 0.40 -43.57
CA SER A 45 -8.23 -0.22 -44.11
C SER A 45 -8.29 -1.75 -44.01
N MET A 46 -7.32 -2.45 -43.42
CA MET A 46 -7.26 -3.93 -43.46
C MET A 46 -7.13 -4.66 -42.12
N LEU A 47 -6.84 -3.98 -41.01
CA LEU A 47 -6.80 -4.65 -39.70
C LEU A 47 -8.17 -4.54 -39.05
N SER A 48 -8.87 -5.68 -38.91
CA SER A 48 -10.12 -5.72 -38.17
C SER A 48 -9.90 -5.50 -36.67
N GLU A 49 -10.81 -4.81 -36.00
CA GLU A 49 -10.76 -4.66 -34.54
C GLU A 49 -10.71 -6.01 -33.80
N GLN A 50 -11.31 -7.05 -34.39
CA GLN A 50 -11.29 -8.41 -33.87
C GLN A 50 -9.87 -9.03 -33.90
N GLN A 51 -9.10 -8.80 -34.96
CA GLN A 51 -7.70 -9.24 -35.03
C GLN A 51 -6.83 -8.52 -33.99
N ILE A 52 -7.00 -7.20 -33.85
CA ILE A 52 -6.27 -6.41 -32.85
C ILE A 52 -6.60 -6.88 -31.43
N ALA A 53 -7.86 -7.24 -31.17
CA ALA A 53 -8.27 -7.79 -29.88
C ALA A 53 -7.64 -9.16 -29.62
N ALA A 54 -7.67 -10.08 -30.60
CA ALA A 54 -7.07 -11.40 -30.47
C ALA A 54 -5.54 -11.33 -30.24
N ASP A 55 -4.83 -10.44 -30.94
CA ASP A 55 -3.40 -10.23 -30.74
C ASP A 55 -3.10 -9.64 -29.36
N ALA A 56 -3.92 -8.72 -28.88
CA ALA A 56 -3.78 -8.17 -27.53
C ALA A 56 -4.03 -9.25 -26.46
N ASP A 57 -5.02 -10.12 -26.65
CA ASP A 57 -5.29 -11.25 -25.75
C ASP A 57 -4.12 -12.23 -25.72
N LEU A 58 -3.45 -12.48 -26.85
CA LEU A 58 -2.23 -13.27 -26.92
C LEU A 58 -1.09 -12.64 -26.09
N LEU A 59 -0.87 -11.33 -26.21
CA LEU A 59 0.15 -10.62 -25.41
C LEU A 59 -0.17 -10.65 -23.90
N LEU A 60 -1.46 -10.55 -23.56
CA LEU A 60 -1.96 -10.62 -22.19
C LEU A 60 -1.85 -12.02 -21.59
N ALA A 61 -1.84 -13.07 -22.43
CA ALA A 61 -1.59 -14.45 -22.02
C ALA A 61 -0.10 -14.78 -21.88
N GLY A 62 0.80 -13.83 -22.18
CA GLY A 62 2.25 -14.01 -22.11
C GLY A 62 2.89 -14.42 -23.44
N GLY A 63 2.15 -14.41 -24.55
CA GLY A 63 2.70 -14.63 -25.88
C GLY A 63 3.65 -13.51 -26.31
N GLY A 64 4.58 -13.84 -27.20
CA GLY A 64 5.56 -12.91 -27.76
C GLY A 64 5.03 -12.12 -28.96
N LEU A 65 5.62 -10.95 -29.23
CA LEU A 65 5.27 -10.15 -30.41
C LEU A 65 5.57 -10.84 -31.74
N ASP A 66 6.48 -11.82 -31.73
CA ASP A 66 6.81 -12.62 -32.91
C ASP A 66 5.71 -13.61 -33.29
N GLU A 67 4.75 -13.87 -32.40
CA GLU A 67 3.57 -14.69 -32.68
C GLU A 67 2.47 -13.90 -33.43
N ILE A 68 2.56 -12.56 -33.45
CA ILE A 68 1.61 -11.67 -34.14
C ILE A 68 1.96 -11.52 -35.65
N ILE A 69 2.93 -12.29 -36.14
CA ILE A 69 3.31 -12.28 -37.57
C ILE A 69 2.27 -13.07 -38.37
N GLU A 70 1.67 -12.43 -39.37
CA GLU A 70 1.02 -13.15 -40.45
C GLU A 70 2.08 -13.90 -41.26
N THR A 71 1.93 -15.22 -41.41
CA THR A 71 2.70 -16.08 -42.32
C THR A 71 2.62 -15.66 -43.81
N THR A 72 1.92 -14.56 -44.09
CA THR A 72 1.73 -13.93 -45.41
C THR A 72 2.02 -12.42 -45.37
N ALA A 73 2.96 -11.95 -44.53
CA ALA A 73 3.35 -10.53 -44.52
C ALA A 73 4.06 -10.14 -45.83
N VAL A 74 3.30 -9.60 -46.78
CA VAL A 74 3.84 -8.99 -48.02
C VAL A 74 4.56 -7.67 -47.72
N ASP A 75 4.36 -7.07 -46.54
CA ASP A 75 4.96 -5.79 -46.13
C ASP A 75 5.36 -5.75 -44.63
N HIS A 76 6.66 -5.55 -44.36
CA HIS A 76 7.25 -5.41 -43.02
C HIS A 76 6.57 -4.29 -42.20
N ARG A 77 6.15 -3.20 -42.85
CA ARG A 77 5.51 -2.07 -42.19
C ARG A 77 4.14 -2.45 -41.62
N GLN A 78 3.36 -3.27 -42.33
CA GLN A 78 2.05 -3.73 -41.86
C GLN A 78 2.17 -4.61 -40.61
N SER A 79 3.17 -5.49 -40.57
CA SER A 79 3.48 -6.29 -39.38
C SER A 79 3.80 -5.40 -38.16
N LEU A 80 4.58 -4.32 -38.35
CA LEU A 80 4.90 -3.38 -37.28
C LEU A 80 3.67 -2.61 -36.79
N VAL A 81 2.78 -2.18 -37.70
CA VAL A 81 1.53 -1.49 -37.35
C VAL A 81 0.60 -2.41 -36.54
N ARG A 82 0.45 -3.68 -36.93
CA ARG A 82 -0.37 -4.66 -36.21
C ARG A 82 0.15 -4.89 -34.80
N ARG A 83 1.45 -5.14 -34.66
CA ARG A 83 2.13 -5.29 -33.35
C ARG A 83 1.95 -4.04 -32.48
N LEU A 84 2.07 -2.84 -33.05
CA LEU A 84 1.87 -1.59 -32.30
C LEU A 84 0.45 -1.50 -31.75
N HIS A 85 -0.57 -1.78 -32.56
CA HIS A 85 -1.97 -1.74 -32.11
C HIS A 85 -2.27 -2.77 -31.02
N ALA A 86 -1.69 -3.98 -31.13
CA ALA A 86 -1.79 -5.00 -30.08
C ALA A 86 -1.16 -4.52 -28.77
N CYS A 87 0.06 -3.96 -28.82
CA CYS A 87 0.72 -3.37 -27.64
C CYS A 87 -0.09 -2.23 -27.02
N GLU A 88 -0.61 -1.30 -27.84
CA GLU A 88 -1.37 -0.15 -27.37
C GLU A 88 -2.70 -0.55 -26.72
N ARG A 89 -3.29 -1.67 -27.15
CA ARG A 89 -4.48 -2.26 -26.52
C ARG A 89 -4.16 -3.05 -25.25
N ALA A 90 -3.08 -3.83 -25.24
CA ALA A 90 -2.71 -4.68 -24.10
C ALA A 90 -2.13 -3.89 -22.92
N LEU A 91 -1.39 -2.81 -23.19
CA LEU A 91 -0.65 -2.09 -22.15
C LEU A 91 -1.52 -1.51 -21.02
N PRO A 92 -2.64 -0.80 -21.27
CA PRO A 92 -3.51 -0.32 -20.20
C PRO A 92 -4.08 -1.45 -19.33
N ILE A 93 -4.34 -2.61 -19.93
CA ILE A 93 -4.84 -3.79 -19.21
C ILE A 93 -3.75 -4.38 -18.32
N LEU A 94 -2.51 -4.46 -18.81
CA LEU A 94 -1.36 -4.89 -17.98
C LEU A 94 -1.10 -3.93 -16.83
N GLU A 95 -1.19 -2.62 -17.05
CA GLU A 95 -1.04 -1.61 -16.00
C GLU A 95 -2.14 -1.76 -14.93
N ALA A 96 -3.39 -1.98 -15.33
CA ALA A 96 -4.49 -2.25 -14.41
C ALA A 96 -4.26 -3.54 -13.60
N ARG A 97 -3.85 -4.64 -14.26
CA ARG A 97 -3.52 -5.92 -13.60
C ARG A 97 -2.33 -5.80 -12.64
N MET A 98 -1.34 -4.98 -12.96
CA MET A 98 -0.20 -4.69 -12.08
C MET A 98 -0.68 -3.99 -10.81
N THR A 99 -1.50 -2.95 -10.93
CA THR A 99 -2.10 -2.25 -9.78
C THR A 99 -2.98 -3.18 -8.95
N GLU A 100 -3.78 -4.03 -9.59
CA GLU A 100 -4.59 -5.03 -8.91
C GLU A 100 -3.74 -6.04 -8.13
N THR A 101 -2.68 -6.57 -8.76
CA THR A 101 -1.72 -7.48 -8.12
C THR A 101 -1.08 -6.81 -6.91
N GLN A 102 -0.60 -5.58 -7.06
CA GLN A 102 0.00 -4.82 -5.96
C GLN A 102 -1.00 -4.64 -4.81
N ASN A 103 -2.23 -4.22 -5.10
CA ASN A 103 -3.26 -4.02 -4.09
C ASN A 103 -3.69 -5.32 -3.40
N ARG A 104 -3.68 -6.45 -4.11
CA ARG A 104 -3.98 -7.76 -3.53
C ARG A 104 -2.86 -8.19 -2.60
N VAL A 105 -1.63 -8.19 -3.08
CA VAL A 105 -0.44 -8.60 -2.32
C VAL A 105 -0.27 -7.76 -1.05
N ILE A 106 -0.47 -6.44 -1.14
CA ILE A 106 -0.43 -5.55 0.03
C ILE A 106 -1.55 -5.91 1.02
N ARG A 107 -2.78 -6.15 0.55
CA ARG A 107 -3.90 -6.52 1.43
C ARG A 107 -3.67 -7.84 2.13
N GLU A 108 -3.20 -8.86 1.42
CA GLU A 108 -2.87 -10.17 1.99
C GLU A 108 -1.75 -10.04 3.04
N GLY A 109 -0.66 -9.35 2.69
CA GLY A 109 0.45 -9.12 3.63
C GLY A 109 0.04 -8.30 4.85
N LEU A 110 -0.82 -7.30 4.70
CA LEU A 110 -1.38 -6.56 5.84
C LEU A 110 -2.28 -7.45 6.70
N ALA A 111 -3.14 -8.29 6.11
CA ALA A 111 -4.02 -9.17 6.85
C ALA A 111 -3.25 -10.21 7.70
N GLU A 112 -2.08 -10.66 7.23
CA GLU A 112 -1.18 -11.55 7.99
C GLU A 112 -0.49 -10.83 9.16
N LEU A 113 -0.11 -9.56 8.96
CA LEU A 113 0.61 -8.77 9.96
C LEU A 113 -0.32 -8.11 10.99
N GLU A 114 -1.58 -7.85 10.62
CA GLU A 114 -2.58 -7.20 11.45
C GLU A 114 -2.74 -7.84 12.84
N PRO A 115 -2.91 -9.18 12.99
CA PRO A 115 -3.06 -9.78 14.32
C PRO A 115 -1.78 -9.66 15.18
N LEU A 116 -0.60 -9.80 14.57
CA LEU A 116 0.68 -9.66 15.27
C LEU A 116 0.89 -8.22 15.76
N GLY A 117 0.53 -7.26 14.91
CA GLY A 117 0.55 -5.84 15.27
C GLY A 117 -0.45 -5.53 16.39
N ALA A 118 -1.64 -6.12 16.34
CA ALA A 118 -2.69 -5.91 17.34
C ALA A 118 -2.26 -6.47 18.70
N GLU A 119 -1.67 -7.67 18.74
CA GLU A 119 -1.12 -8.28 19.95
C GLU A 119 -0.05 -7.38 20.58
N LEU A 120 0.98 -7.01 19.82
CA LEU A 120 2.06 -6.15 20.31
C LEU A 120 1.53 -4.80 20.82
N TYR A 121 0.60 -4.20 20.07
CA TYR A 121 0.10 -2.87 20.41
C TYR A 121 -0.90 -2.90 21.58
N SER A 122 -1.56 -4.04 21.83
CA SER A 122 -2.42 -4.22 23.01
C SER A 122 -1.62 -4.08 24.31
N GLU A 123 -0.41 -4.65 24.37
CA GLU A 123 0.49 -4.52 25.54
C GLU A 123 0.87 -3.06 25.80
N VAL A 124 1.07 -2.28 24.74
CA VAL A 124 1.35 -0.84 24.84
C VAL A 124 0.15 -0.11 25.44
N LEU A 125 -1.06 -0.42 24.99
CA LEU A 125 -2.29 0.18 25.53
C LEU A 125 -2.52 -0.19 27.00
N ASP A 126 -2.22 -1.43 27.39
CA ASP A 126 -2.31 -1.89 28.78
C ASP A 126 -1.29 -1.17 29.66
N ALA A 127 -0.06 -0.98 29.19
CA ALA A 127 0.95 -0.19 29.90
C ALA A 127 0.50 1.27 30.11
N PHE A 128 -0.12 1.88 29.10
CA PHE A 128 -0.71 3.22 29.23
C PHE A 128 -1.88 3.25 30.22
N ALA A 129 -2.77 2.26 30.19
CA ALA A 129 -3.88 2.15 31.14
C ALA A 129 -3.37 2.03 32.58
N ASN A 130 -2.37 1.17 32.82
CA ASN A 130 -1.73 1.02 34.12
C ASN A 130 -1.06 2.32 34.57
N LEU A 131 -0.31 2.98 33.70
CA LEU A 131 0.31 4.27 34.02
C LEU A 131 -0.74 5.31 34.42
N ARG A 132 -1.86 5.39 33.68
CA ARG A 132 -2.96 6.29 34.02
C ARG A 132 -3.51 6.00 35.41
N GLU A 133 -3.82 4.75 35.71
CA GLU A 133 -4.37 4.35 37.02
C GLU A 133 -3.44 4.76 38.17
N HIS A 134 -2.13 4.54 38.03
CA HIS A 134 -1.15 4.89 39.07
C HIS A 134 -1.02 6.41 39.24
N LEU A 135 -1.02 7.16 38.12
CA LEU A 135 -0.97 8.62 38.17
C LEU A 135 -2.26 9.21 38.76
N GLU A 136 -3.43 8.63 38.47
CA GLU A 136 -4.70 9.03 39.08
C GLU A 136 -4.69 8.77 40.60
N GLY A 137 -4.21 7.61 41.03
CA GLY A 137 -4.02 7.30 42.45
C GLY A 137 -3.06 8.30 43.13
N TRP A 138 -1.99 8.69 42.44
CA TRP A 138 -1.06 9.71 42.93
C TRP A 138 -1.68 11.11 43.01
N ALA A 139 -2.52 11.48 42.03
CA ALA A 139 -3.30 12.71 42.06
C ALA A 139 -4.27 12.75 43.26
N GLN A 140 -4.95 11.63 43.52
CA GLN A 140 -5.86 11.49 44.66
C GLN A 140 -5.12 11.58 46.00
N PHE A 141 -3.94 10.98 46.12
CA PHE A 141 -3.08 11.14 47.30
C PHE A 141 -2.67 12.61 47.50
N THR A 142 -2.28 13.28 46.43
CA THR A 142 -1.92 14.71 46.44
C THR A 142 -3.11 15.58 46.88
N ASP A 143 -4.33 15.27 46.45
CA ASP A 143 -5.55 15.96 46.87
C ASP A 143 -5.87 15.69 48.35
N LEU A 144 -5.75 14.44 48.80
CA LEU A 144 -5.94 14.05 50.20
C LEU A 144 -5.02 14.84 51.15
N LEU A 145 -3.74 15.00 50.80
CA LEU A 145 -2.81 15.83 51.56
C LEU A 145 -3.33 17.27 51.71
N GLY A 146 -3.93 17.83 50.65
CA GLY A 146 -4.54 19.16 50.66
C GLY A 146 -5.73 19.25 51.59
N ARG A 147 -6.64 18.28 51.50
CA ARG A 147 -7.81 18.19 52.40
C ARG A 147 -7.42 18.01 53.86
N ARG A 148 -6.25 17.42 54.14
CA ARG A 148 -5.68 17.25 55.49
C ARG A 148 -4.88 18.46 55.98
N GLY A 149 -4.83 19.55 55.23
CA GLY A 149 -4.17 20.80 55.64
C GLY A 149 -2.67 20.85 55.33
N PHE A 150 -2.11 19.85 54.65
CA PHE A 150 -0.74 19.94 54.11
C PHE A 150 -0.78 20.81 52.85
N SER A 151 -0.56 22.11 53.02
CA SER A 151 -0.41 23.07 51.92
C SER A 151 0.80 22.71 51.03
N LEU A 152 0.82 23.18 49.78
CA LEU A 152 1.87 22.82 48.81
C LEU A 152 3.30 23.10 49.30
N HIS A 153 3.51 24.18 50.07
CA HIS A 153 4.82 24.53 50.63
C HIS A 153 5.23 23.66 51.84
N LEU A 154 4.30 22.90 52.42
CA LEU A 154 4.57 21.95 53.51
C LEU A 154 4.80 20.52 52.99
N ARG A 155 4.63 20.29 51.69
CA ARG A 155 4.83 18.97 51.07
C ARG A 155 6.25 18.84 50.55
N GLU A 156 6.80 17.65 50.72
CA GLU A 156 7.97 17.24 49.95
C GLU A 156 7.70 17.40 48.45
N SER A 157 8.64 17.95 47.69
CA SER A 157 8.46 18.18 46.24
C SER A 157 8.15 16.89 45.49
N ARG A 158 8.77 15.78 45.92
CA ARG A 158 8.52 14.42 45.44
C ARG A 158 7.12 13.88 45.74
N TRP A 159 6.27 14.59 46.49
CA TRP A 159 4.88 14.20 46.80
C TRP A 159 3.86 14.92 45.91
N GLN A 160 4.33 15.58 44.86
CA GLN A 160 3.51 16.33 43.91
C GLN A 160 3.68 15.72 42.52
N LEU A 161 2.62 15.75 41.72
CA LEU A 161 2.74 15.50 40.29
C LEU A 161 3.61 16.59 39.65
N SER A 162 4.58 16.16 38.86
CA SER A 162 5.30 17.02 37.92
C SER A 162 4.36 17.54 36.82
N GLU A 163 4.77 18.61 36.16
CA GLU A 163 4.01 19.16 35.01
C GLU A 163 3.87 18.14 33.87
N PHE A 164 4.87 17.26 33.71
CA PHE A 164 4.82 16.18 32.73
C PHE A 164 3.72 15.16 33.09
N GLU A 165 3.66 14.71 34.34
CA GLU A 165 2.64 13.75 34.79
C GLU A 165 1.23 14.35 34.74
N LYS A 166 1.09 15.65 35.07
CA LYS A 166 -0.19 16.37 34.89
C LYS A 166 -0.61 16.42 33.43
N ALA A 167 0.32 16.70 32.51
CA ALA A 167 0.04 16.72 31.08
C ALA A 167 -0.37 15.33 30.56
N LEU A 168 0.24 14.26 31.08
CA LEU A 168 -0.15 12.89 30.75
C LEU A 168 -1.57 12.55 31.23
N LEU A 169 -1.96 12.97 32.43
CA LEU A 169 -3.28 12.70 32.99
C LEU A 169 -4.39 13.56 32.38
N PHE A 170 -4.20 14.87 32.40
CA PHE A 170 -5.25 15.85 32.15
C PHE A 170 -5.15 16.46 30.74
N GLY A 171 -4.07 16.17 30.02
CA GLY A 171 -3.77 16.80 28.74
C GLY A 171 -3.19 18.20 28.90
N GLY A 172 -2.97 18.85 27.75
CA GLY A 172 -2.42 20.19 27.66
C GLY A 172 -2.06 20.49 26.21
N VAL A 173 -0.77 20.74 25.96
CA VAL A 173 -0.22 20.81 24.59
C VAL A 173 -0.31 19.47 23.87
N PHE A 174 -0.20 18.37 24.63
CA PHE A 174 -0.35 17.00 24.14
C PHE A 174 -1.64 16.38 24.68
N PRO A 175 -2.24 15.40 23.97
CA PRO A 175 -3.41 14.69 24.46
C PRO A 175 -3.09 13.89 25.72
N SER A 176 -4.10 13.73 26.59
CA SER A 176 -3.98 12.83 27.74
C SER A 176 -3.81 11.37 27.31
N ILE A 177 -3.32 10.54 28.22
CA ILE A 177 -3.22 9.08 28.03
C ILE A 177 -4.60 8.49 27.66
N GLU A 178 -5.67 8.95 28.32
CA GLU A 178 -7.03 8.51 28.00
C GLU A 178 -7.43 8.86 26.56
N HIS A 179 -7.17 10.10 26.12
CA HIS A 179 -7.47 10.49 24.75
C HIS A 179 -6.67 9.65 23.75
N HIS A 180 -5.37 9.46 24.00
CA HIS A 180 -4.50 8.68 23.13
C HIS A 180 -4.99 7.23 22.99
N THR A 181 -5.25 6.56 24.12
CA THR A 181 -5.68 5.17 24.14
C THR A 181 -7.04 4.98 23.44
N ASN A 182 -8.00 5.88 23.66
CA ASN A 182 -9.29 5.85 22.99
C ASN A 182 -9.17 6.06 21.47
N LEU A 183 -8.38 7.04 21.04
CA LEU A 183 -8.13 7.30 19.62
C LEU A 183 -7.53 6.06 18.94
N ARG A 184 -6.60 5.37 19.62
CA ARG A 184 -5.95 4.17 19.09
C ARG A 184 -6.89 2.99 18.99
N LYS A 185 -7.72 2.74 20.00
CA LYS A 185 -8.77 1.72 19.97
C LYS A 185 -9.80 1.96 18.86
N GLN A 186 -10.16 3.22 18.59
CA GLN A 186 -11.04 3.58 17.47
C GLN A 186 -10.38 3.38 16.11
N SER A 187 -9.09 3.72 16.01
CA SER A 187 -8.34 3.60 14.74
C SER A 187 -8.03 2.15 14.38
N TRP A 188 -8.10 1.24 15.36
CA TRP A 188 -7.77 -0.17 15.18
C TRP A 188 -8.79 -1.05 15.93
N PRO A 189 -9.92 -1.39 15.28
CA PRO A 189 -11.01 -2.13 15.91
C PRO A 189 -10.60 -3.50 16.49
N GLY A 190 -9.62 -4.17 15.86
CA GLY A 190 -9.06 -5.44 16.33
C GLY A 190 -8.41 -5.39 17.72
N LEU A 191 -8.06 -4.20 18.23
CA LEU A 191 -7.54 -4.02 19.59
C LEU A 191 -8.61 -4.11 20.69
N VAL A 192 -9.90 -4.01 20.33
CA VAL A 192 -11.01 -4.04 21.29
C VAL A 192 -11.47 -5.48 21.55
N GLU A 193 -11.29 -6.37 20.56
CA GLU A 193 -11.76 -7.76 20.61
C GLU A 193 -10.67 -8.77 21.00
N GLY A 194 -9.40 -8.37 21.05
CA GLY A 194 -8.24 -9.23 21.28
C GLY A 194 -7.70 -9.30 22.72
N GLY A 195 -8.52 -9.00 23.73
CA GLY A 195 -8.10 -9.24 25.12
C GLY A 195 -7.93 -10.75 25.36
N PRO A 196 -6.82 -11.22 25.97
CA PRO A 196 -6.56 -12.64 26.12
C PRO A 196 -7.70 -13.30 26.92
N GLN A 197 -8.44 -14.19 26.27
CA GLN A 197 -9.23 -15.18 26.98
C GLN A 197 -8.23 -16.15 27.62
N LYS A 198 -8.12 -16.04 28.95
CA LYS A 198 -7.36 -16.96 29.81
C LYS A 198 -7.80 -18.39 29.64
#